data_AF-A0A352GHD4-F1
#
_entry.id   AF-A0A352GHD4-F1
#
_cell.length_a   1.000
_cell.length_b   1.000
_cell.length_c   1.000
_cell.angle_alpha   90.00
_cell.angle_beta   90.00
_cell.angle_gamma   90.00
#
_symmetry.space_group_name_H-M   'P 1'
#
loop_
_entity.id
_entity.type
_entity.pdbx_description
1 polymer ?
#
loop_
_entity_poly.entity_id
_entity_poly.type
_entity_poly.pdbx_seq_one_letter_code
_entity_poly.pdbx_strand_id
1 'polypeptide(L)'
;MMWDPFGTGGRMNTRVLAVSSRNKITGAGTGEIDMAEVLDRLHDGVAVFDSDDKLIFANEVCRDLFQAIAESFTPGTPFAALMEAAGDKKMIADAFAGPGEINFADGRTMLLRESRMPSGGVVRTFTDLTEYRLAEQQIAYMASHDEVTGLPNRSLFMDRLDVSLRQAAREKTRIAVLFIE
;
A
#
# COMPACT_ATOMS: atom_id res chain seq x y z
N MET A 1 -3.01 50.94 -36.28
CA MET A 1 -4.37 50.39 -36.06
C MET A 1 -4.41 49.04 -36.76
N MET A 2 -4.90 47.95 -36.17
CA MET A 2 -5.76 47.83 -34.98
C MET A 2 -5.54 46.51 -34.20
N TRP A 3 -6.13 46.44 -33.00
CA TRP A 3 -6.08 45.37 -32.00
C TRP A 3 -7.51 44.79 -31.80
N ASP A 4 -7.79 43.56 -31.33
CA ASP A 4 -6.87 42.49 -30.90
C ASP A 4 -7.35 41.02 -31.24
N PRO A 5 -8.10 40.25 -30.41
CA PRO A 5 -7.53 38.96 -29.99
C PRO A 5 -8.39 37.67 -30.05
N PHE A 6 -7.74 36.56 -29.71
CA PHE A 6 -8.24 35.26 -29.22
C PHE A 6 -9.29 34.47 -30.05
N GLY A 7 -8.79 33.55 -30.88
CA GLY A 7 -9.49 32.34 -31.32
C GLY A 7 -8.98 31.10 -30.57
N THR A 8 -9.89 30.29 -30.01
CA THR A 8 -9.61 29.14 -29.13
C THR A 8 -9.24 27.84 -29.83
N GLY A 9 -8.41 27.02 -29.18
CA GLY A 9 -8.57 25.55 -29.18
C GLY A 9 -7.52 24.71 -29.92
N GLY A 10 -7.13 23.58 -29.32
CA GLY A 10 -6.41 22.49 -30.00
C GLY A 10 -4.91 22.35 -29.69
N ARG A 11 -4.52 22.14 -28.42
CA ARG A 11 -3.15 21.71 -28.09
C ARG A 11 -2.90 20.27 -28.57
N MET A 12 -1.81 20.10 -29.33
CA MET A 12 -0.94 18.91 -29.45
C MET A 12 -1.58 17.53 -29.21
N ASN A 13 -1.88 16.84 -30.31
CA ASN A 13 -2.20 15.42 -30.31
C ASN A 13 -0.89 14.59 -30.29
N THR A 14 -0.31 14.40 -29.10
CA THR A 14 0.92 13.61 -28.92
C THR A 14 0.63 12.11 -29.03
N ARG A 15 1.36 11.43 -29.91
CA ARG A 15 1.15 10.02 -30.28
C ARG A 15 1.23 9.04 -29.09
N VAL A 16 0.08 8.55 -28.62
CA VAL A 16 -0.02 7.36 -27.77
C VAL A 16 -0.10 6.10 -28.66
N LEU A 17 1.04 5.67 -29.21
CA LEU A 17 1.13 4.46 -30.05
C LEU A 17 2.51 3.78 -29.88
N ALA A 18 2.67 2.93 -28.86
CA ALA A 18 3.75 1.92 -28.81
C ALA A 18 3.66 0.81 -27.72
N VAL A 19 2.61 0.73 -26.87
CA VAL A 19 2.56 -0.30 -25.79
C VAL A 19 1.27 -1.16 -25.78
N SER A 20 0.22 -0.78 -26.51
CA SER A 20 -1.06 -1.53 -26.57
C SER A 20 -1.02 -2.82 -27.42
N SER A 21 0.11 -3.14 -28.06
CA SER A 21 0.19 -4.20 -29.07
C SER A 21 0.49 -5.62 -28.54
N ARG A 22 0.68 -5.82 -27.22
CA ARG A 22 1.00 -7.14 -26.63
C ARG A 22 0.26 -7.54 -25.35
N ASN A 23 -0.58 -6.67 -24.76
CA ASN A 23 -1.29 -6.96 -23.51
C ASN A 23 -2.78 -7.33 -23.72
N LYS A 24 -3.08 -8.11 -24.78
CA LYS A 24 -4.43 -8.63 -25.05
C LYS A 24 -4.53 -10.10 -24.63
N ILE A 25 -5.36 -10.40 -23.63
CA ILE A 25 -5.78 -11.77 -23.31
C ILE A 25 -7.15 -11.99 -23.92
N THR A 26 -7.21 -12.74 -25.02
CA THR A 26 -8.49 -13.08 -25.67
C THR A 26 -9.19 -14.18 -24.89
N GLY A 27 -10.13 -13.81 -24.03
CA GLY A 27 -11.03 -14.76 -23.36
C GLY A 27 -11.99 -15.43 -24.34
N ALA A 28 -12.39 -16.67 -24.08
CA ALA A 28 -13.24 -17.48 -24.96
C ALA A 28 -14.73 -17.06 -25.01
N GLY A 29 -15.05 -15.82 -24.64
CA GLY A 29 -16.41 -15.28 -24.63
C GLY A 29 -16.42 -13.75 -24.67
N THR A 30 -16.71 -13.20 -25.86
CA THR A 30 -17.21 -11.82 -26.09
C THR A 30 -16.60 -10.69 -25.24
N GLY A 31 -15.40 -10.23 -25.60
CA GLY A 31 -14.82 -8.97 -25.13
C GLY A 31 -13.30 -8.95 -25.26
N GLU A 32 -12.72 -7.89 -25.83
CA GLU A 32 -11.29 -7.63 -25.65
C GLU A 32 -11.11 -7.07 -24.23
N ILE A 33 -10.41 -7.80 -23.36
CA ILE A 33 -10.07 -7.32 -22.02
C ILE A 33 -8.70 -6.64 -22.09
N ASP A 34 -8.66 -5.34 -21.85
CA ASP A 34 -7.40 -4.61 -21.65
C ASP A 34 -6.88 -4.89 -20.23
N MET A 35 -5.63 -5.34 -20.13
CA MET A 35 -4.97 -5.58 -18.84
C MET A 35 -4.88 -4.30 -18.00
N ALA A 36 -4.83 -3.11 -18.62
CA ALA A 36 -4.89 -1.83 -17.90
C ALA A 36 -6.22 -1.67 -17.15
N GLU A 37 -7.36 -1.91 -17.81
CA GLU A 37 -8.70 -1.82 -17.19
C GLU A 37 -8.88 -2.82 -16.04
N VAL A 38 -8.29 -4.02 -16.17
CA VAL A 38 -8.30 -5.03 -15.09
C VAL A 38 -7.51 -4.53 -13.87
N LEU A 39 -6.34 -3.92 -14.09
CA LEU A 39 -5.47 -3.42 -13.02
C LEU A 39 -6.01 -2.13 -12.39
N ASP A 40 -6.73 -1.27 -13.12
CA ASP A 40 -7.43 -0.11 -12.56
C ASP A 40 -8.65 -0.51 -11.69
N ARG A 41 -9.18 -1.74 -11.84
CA ARG A 41 -10.23 -2.29 -10.95
C ARG A 41 -9.70 -2.97 -9.68
N LEU A 42 -8.38 -3.10 -9.52
CA LEU A 42 -7.79 -3.59 -8.27
C LEU A 42 -7.71 -2.46 -7.25
N HIS A 43 -8.02 -2.76 -5.98
CA HIS A 43 -7.80 -1.84 -4.86
C HIS A 43 -6.30 -1.68 -4.50
N ASP A 44 -5.42 -2.48 -5.10
CA ASP A 44 -3.97 -2.34 -4.98
C ASP A 44 -3.45 -1.29 -5.96
N GLY A 45 -2.51 -0.44 -5.52
CA GLY A 45 -1.68 0.30 -6.46
C GLY A 45 -0.75 -0.65 -7.22
N VAL A 46 -0.69 -0.56 -8.54
CA VAL A 46 0.19 -1.39 -9.38
C VAL A 46 1.06 -0.51 -10.25
N ALA A 47 2.38 -0.75 -10.21
CA ALA A 47 3.36 -0.17 -11.12
C ALA A 47 4.19 -1.29 -11.76
N VAL A 48 4.42 -1.20 -13.07
CA VAL A 48 5.15 -2.20 -13.86
C VAL A 48 6.34 -1.55 -14.53
N PHE A 49 7.51 -2.15 -14.40
CA PHE A 49 8.78 -1.71 -14.97
C PHE A 49 9.31 -2.74 -15.97
N ASP A 50 10.01 -2.29 -17.02
CA ASP A 50 10.74 -3.15 -17.94
C ASP A 50 12.09 -3.62 -17.36
N SER A 51 12.89 -4.33 -18.16
CA SER A 51 14.23 -4.80 -17.77
C SER A 51 15.29 -3.70 -17.68
N ASP A 52 14.98 -2.48 -18.14
CA ASP A 52 15.85 -1.30 -18.09
C ASP A 52 15.43 -0.34 -16.94
N ASP A 53 14.63 -0.84 -15.98
CA ASP A 53 14.02 -0.09 -14.88
C ASP A 53 13.15 1.11 -15.32
N LYS A 54 12.53 1.06 -16.52
CA LYS A 54 11.60 2.11 -16.99
C LYS A 54 10.16 1.71 -16.75
N LEU A 55 9.35 2.66 -16.31
CA LEU A 55 7.92 2.47 -16.07
C LEU A 55 7.19 2.12 -17.38
N ILE A 56 6.60 0.92 -17.47
CA ILE A 56 5.68 0.52 -18.53
C ILE A 56 4.28 1.09 -18.25
N PHE A 57 3.81 0.94 -17.00
CA PHE A 57 2.44 1.22 -16.60
C PHE A 57 2.36 1.53 -15.11
N ALA A 58 1.42 2.40 -14.72
CA ALA A 58 0.91 2.48 -13.36
C ALA A 58 -0.62 2.65 -13.41
N ASN A 59 -1.34 2.01 -12.49
CA ASN A 59 -2.79 2.18 -12.38
C ASN A 59 -3.16 3.50 -11.66
N GLU A 60 -4.44 3.88 -11.68
CA GLU A 60 -4.91 5.11 -11.02
C GLU A 60 -4.64 5.08 -9.50
N VAL A 61 -4.92 3.95 -8.85
CA VAL A 61 -4.65 3.75 -7.41
C VAL A 61 -3.19 4.01 -7.05
N CYS A 62 -2.23 3.60 -7.88
CA CYS A 62 -0.81 3.88 -7.65
C CYS A 62 -0.49 5.39 -7.72
N ARG A 63 -1.10 6.12 -8.66
CA ARG A 63 -0.96 7.58 -8.74
C ARG A 63 -1.59 8.28 -7.54
N ASP A 64 -2.74 7.81 -7.06
CA ASP A 64 -3.42 8.36 -5.88
C ASP A 64 -2.67 8.10 -4.57
N LEU A 65 -2.06 6.93 -4.42
CA LEU A 65 -1.17 6.63 -3.29
C LEU A 65 0.06 7.56 -3.26
N PHE A 66 0.55 7.97 -4.43
CA PHE A 66 1.76 8.77 -4.61
C PHE A 66 1.51 10.14 -5.27
N GLN A 67 0.41 10.82 -4.91
CA GLN A 67 0.00 12.12 -5.47
C GLN A 67 1.14 13.14 -5.60
N ALA A 68 2.03 13.23 -4.62
CA ALA A 68 3.13 14.18 -4.61
C ALA A 68 4.25 13.91 -5.65
N ILE A 69 4.14 12.83 -6.44
CA ILE A 69 4.94 12.52 -7.63
C ILE A 69 4.09 11.95 -8.79
N ALA A 70 2.76 12.11 -8.76
CA ALA A 70 1.85 11.49 -9.74
C ALA A 70 2.17 11.91 -11.19
N GLU A 71 2.60 13.16 -11.41
CA GLU A 71 3.05 13.66 -12.72
C GLU A 71 4.30 12.94 -13.26
N SER A 72 5.10 12.32 -12.40
CA SER A 72 6.29 11.56 -12.81
C SER A 72 5.97 10.12 -13.26
N PHE A 73 4.77 9.60 -12.96
CA PHE A 73 4.29 8.26 -13.38
C PHE A 73 3.86 8.22 -14.85
N THR A 74 4.70 8.71 -15.75
CA THR A 74 4.52 8.60 -17.20
C THR A 74 5.26 7.39 -17.77
N PRO A 75 4.67 6.64 -18.74
CA PRO A 75 5.37 5.54 -19.38
C PRO A 75 6.70 5.97 -20.03
N GLY A 76 7.75 5.17 -19.80
CA GLY A 76 9.14 5.44 -20.17
C GLY A 76 9.97 6.12 -19.07
N THR A 77 9.37 6.62 -17.98
CA THR A 77 10.12 7.24 -16.86
C THR A 77 11.04 6.21 -16.18
N PRO A 78 12.36 6.46 -16.07
CA PRO A 78 13.25 5.60 -15.30
C PRO A 78 12.92 5.61 -13.81
N PHE A 79 13.04 4.47 -13.14
CA PHE A 79 12.82 4.35 -11.70
C PHE A 79 13.67 5.32 -10.88
N ALA A 80 14.91 5.58 -11.30
CA ALA A 80 15.79 6.58 -10.68
C ALA A 80 15.18 8.01 -10.69
N ALA A 81 14.42 8.39 -11.72
CA ALA A 81 13.75 9.68 -11.78
C ALA A 81 12.51 9.74 -10.86
N LEU A 82 11.83 8.62 -10.63
CA LEU A 82 10.78 8.52 -9.60
C LEU A 82 11.38 8.70 -8.19
N MET A 83 12.56 8.11 -7.95
CA MET A 83 13.30 8.30 -6.69
C MET A 83 13.75 9.76 -6.49
N GLU A 84 14.23 10.41 -7.55
CA GLU A 84 14.60 11.84 -7.50
C GLU A 84 13.38 12.74 -7.22
N ALA A 85 12.24 12.48 -7.87
CA ALA A 85 10.99 13.21 -7.62
C ALA A 85 10.40 12.97 -6.21
N ALA A 86 10.64 11.77 -5.63
CA ALA A 86 10.32 11.47 -4.25
C ALA A 86 11.16 12.34 -3.29
N GLY A 87 12.47 12.43 -3.54
CA GLY A 87 13.41 13.26 -2.76
C GLY A 87 13.32 12.95 -1.25
N ASP A 88 13.37 14.01 -0.43
CA ASP A 88 13.31 13.89 1.04
C ASP A 88 11.92 13.54 1.60
N LYS A 89 10.92 13.24 0.75
CA LYS A 89 9.58 12.81 1.21
C LYS A 89 9.69 11.39 1.76
N LYS A 90 10.11 11.26 3.02
CA LYS A 90 10.40 9.98 3.70
C LYS A 90 9.36 8.88 3.41
N MET A 91 8.07 9.20 3.52
CA MET A 91 6.97 8.27 3.21
C MET A 91 7.11 7.64 1.81
N ILE A 92 7.45 8.43 0.79
CA ILE A 92 7.60 7.97 -0.60
C ILE A 92 8.94 7.25 -0.77
N ALA A 93 10.01 7.74 -0.16
CA ALA A 93 11.32 7.09 -0.19
C ALA A 93 11.28 5.68 0.45
N ASP A 94 10.68 5.56 1.64
CA ASP A 94 10.43 4.29 2.33
C ASP A 94 9.61 3.36 1.43
N ALA A 95 8.53 3.86 0.82
CA ALA A 95 7.66 3.13 -0.11
C ALA A 95 8.35 2.60 -1.38
N PHE A 96 9.55 3.07 -1.72
CA PHE A 96 10.32 2.56 -2.85
C PHE A 96 11.60 1.80 -2.47
N ALA A 97 12.01 1.85 -1.20
CA ALA A 97 13.27 1.29 -0.71
C ALA A 97 13.38 -0.24 -0.82
N GLY A 98 12.25 -0.96 -0.77
CA GLY A 98 12.21 -2.41 -0.96
C GLY A 98 10.88 -3.05 -0.53
N PRO A 99 10.65 -4.33 -0.86
CA PRO A 99 9.43 -5.04 -0.48
C PRO A 99 9.33 -5.21 1.04
N GLY A 100 8.12 -5.05 1.57
CA GLY A 100 7.84 -5.12 3.00
C GLY A 100 6.62 -4.29 3.41
N GLU A 101 6.30 -4.35 4.70
CA GLU A 101 5.27 -3.49 5.31
C GLU A 101 5.88 -2.17 5.77
N ILE A 102 5.16 -1.09 5.48
CA ILE A 102 5.60 0.28 5.67
C ILE A 102 4.49 1.01 6.41
N ASN A 103 4.84 1.54 7.58
CA ASN A 103 3.92 2.30 8.42
C ASN A 103 4.16 3.79 8.16
N PHE A 104 3.12 4.47 7.68
CA PHE A 104 3.15 5.87 7.32
C PHE A 104 2.85 6.75 8.53
N ALA A 105 3.36 7.98 8.52
CA ALA A 105 3.16 8.94 9.61
C ALA A 105 1.69 9.40 9.76
N ASP A 106 0.85 9.16 8.75
CA ASP A 106 -0.60 9.39 8.78
C ASP A 106 -1.41 8.22 9.37
N GLY A 107 -0.74 7.15 9.82
CA GLY A 107 -1.35 5.98 10.42
C GLY A 107 -1.70 4.86 9.44
N ARG A 108 -1.50 5.05 8.12
CA ARG A 108 -1.68 3.96 7.16
C ARG A 108 -0.58 2.90 7.29
N THR A 109 -0.93 1.66 6.95
CA THR A 109 0.02 0.57 6.73
C THR A 109 -0.11 0.10 5.30
N MET A 110 0.95 0.19 4.49
CA MET A 110 0.95 -0.43 3.15
C MET A 110 1.97 -1.56 3.07
N LEU A 111 1.65 -2.55 2.26
CA LEU A 111 2.55 -3.64 1.89
C LEU A 111 3.00 -3.45 0.44
N LEU A 112 4.29 -3.18 0.25
CA LEU A 112 4.94 -3.28 -1.06
C LEU A 112 5.33 -4.74 -1.31
N ARG A 113 4.80 -5.33 -2.38
CA ARG A 113 5.29 -6.59 -2.97
C ARG A 113 6.02 -6.32 -4.28
N GLU A 114 7.11 -7.05 -4.51
CA GLU A 114 7.83 -7.05 -5.79
C GLU A 114 7.79 -8.45 -6.41
N SER A 115 7.36 -8.54 -7.67
CA SER A 115 7.30 -9.78 -8.46
C SER A 115 8.09 -9.60 -9.75
N ARG A 116 9.13 -10.42 -9.96
CA ARG A 116 9.92 -10.42 -11.20
C ARG A 116 9.19 -11.17 -12.31
N MET A 117 9.12 -10.56 -13.49
CA MET A 117 8.51 -11.14 -14.68
C MET A 117 9.55 -11.98 -15.45
N PRO A 118 9.14 -13.05 -16.17
CA PRO A 118 10.04 -13.82 -17.04
C PRO A 118 10.70 -12.98 -18.16
N SER A 119 10.14 -11.82 -18.50
CA SER A 119 10.70 -10.84 -19.43
C SER A 119 11.87 -10.02 -18.88
N GLY A 120 12.24 -10.20 -17.61
CA GLY A 120 13.27 -9.43 -16.92
C GLY A 120 12.76 -8.16 -16.22
N GLY A 121 11.54 -7.72 -16.54
CA GLY A 121 10.89 -6.60 -15.87
C GLY A 121 10.32 -6.94 -14.48
N VAL A 122 9.73 -5.95 -13.82
CA VAL A 122 9.30 -6.03 -12.42
C VAL A 122 7.87 -5.48 -12.27
N VAL A 123 7.02 -6.20 -11.53
CA VAL A 123 5.72 -5.68 -11.05
C VAL A 123 5.88 -5.31 -9.58
N ARG A 124 5.51 -4.08 -9.22
CA ARG A 124 5.36 -3.61 -7.84
C ARG A 124 3.89 -3.42 -7.53
N THR A 125 3.46 -3.97 -6.40
CA THR A 125 2.07 -3.92 -5.92
C THR A 125 2.05 -3.31 -4.53
N PHE A 126 1.16 -2.35 -4.32
CA PHE A 126 1.00 -1.54 -3.12
C PHE A 126 -0.39 -1.79 -2.53
N THR A 127 -0.48 -2.71 -1.57
CA THR A 127 -1.74 -3.02 -0.88
C THR A 127 -1.87 -2.16 0.38
N ASP A 128 -2.99 -1.46 0.56
CA ASP A 128 -3.33 -0.85 1.85
C ASP A 128 -3.81 -1.96 2.81
N LEU A 129 -3.13 -2.10 3.95
CA LEU A 129 -3.45 -3.06 5.02
C LEU A 129 -4.01 -2.38 6.27
N THR A 130 -4.33 -1.08 6.22
CA THR A 130 -4.75 -0.30 7.40
C THR A 130 -6.00 -0.88 8.05
N GLU A 131 -7.06 -1.15 7.26
CA GLU A 131 -8.29 -1.79 7.78
C GLU A 131 -8.03 -3.20 8.32
N TYR A 132 -7.17 -3.97 7.66
CA TYR A 132 -6.79 -5.31 8.10
C TYR A 132 -6.05 -5.28 9.45
N ARG A 133 -5.07 -4.39 9.61
CA ARG A 133 -4.31 -4.21 10.86
C ARG A 133 -5.20 -3.67 11.99
N LEU A 134 -6.14 -2.78 11.71
CA LEU A 134 -7.12 -2.31 12.70
C LEU A 134 -8.07 -3.44 13.14
N ALA A 135 -8.56 -4.26 12.21
CA ALA A 135 -9.38 -5.42 12.52
C ALA A 135 -8.62 -6.48 13.33
N GLU A 136 -7.37 -6.76 12.98
CA GLU A 136 -6.49 -7.67 13.71
C GLU A 136 -6.22 -7.18 15.16
N GLN A 137 -5.93 -5.88 15.33
CA GLN A 137 -5.80 -5.25 16.64
C GLN A 137 -7.09 -5.35 17.46
N GLN A 138 -8.25 -5.12 16.86
CA GLN A 138 -9.54 -5.25 17.53
C GLN A 138 -9.82 -6.71 17.95
N ILE A 139 -9.50 -7.69 17.10
CA ILE A 139 -9.64 -9.13 17.43
C ILE A 139 -8.70 -9.50 18.58
N ALA A 140 -7.44 -9.05 18.56
CA ALA A 140 -6.49 -9.27 19.66
C ALA A 140 -6.93 -8.59 20.96
N TYR A 141 -7.57 -7.41 20.86
CA TYR A 141 -8.16 -6.71 22.00
C TYR A 141 -9.34 -7.49 22.59
N MET A 142 -10.32 -7.91 21.79
CA MET A 142 -11.45 -8.73 22.25
C MET A 142 -11.03 -10.10 22.81
N ALA A 143 -9.97 -10.71 22.27
CA ALA A 143 -9.39 -11.94 22.81
C ALA A 143 -8.74 -11.76 24.19
N SER A 144 -8.47 -10.53 24.62
CA SER A 144 -7.77 -10.19 25.87
C SER A 144 -8.56 -9.29 26.83
N HIS A 145 -9.63 -8.64 26.38
CA HIS A 145 -10.47 -7.71 27.14
C HIS A 145 -11.95 -8.06 26.98
N ASP A 146 -12.75 -7.76 28.00
CA ASP A 146 -14.19 -7.90 27.98
C ASP A 146 -14.84 -6.76 27.17
N GLU A 147 -15.71 -7.09 26.23
CA GLU A 147 -16.25 -6.13 25.24
C GLU A 147 -17.20 -5.10 25.86
N VAL A 148 -17.85 -5.42 26.99
CA VAL A 148 -18.82 -4.54 27.65
C VAL A 148 -18.14 -3.56 28.60
N THR A 149 -17.03 -3.96 29.23
CA THR A 149 -16.35 -3.17 30.28
C THR A 149 -15.00 -2.59 29.84
N GLY A 150 -14.39 -3.10 28.77
CA GLY A 150 -13.02 -2.75 28.35
C GLY A 150 -11.93 -3.21 29.33
N LEU A 151 -12.27 -3.99 30.36
CA LEU A 151 -11.33 -4.51 31.35
C LEU A 151 -10.65 -5.79 30.83
N PRO A 152 -9.46 -6.15 31.34
CA PRO A 152 -8.84 -7.45 31.05
C PRO A 152 -9.81 -8.60 31.28
N ASN A 153 -10.00 -9.44 30.27
CA ASN A 153 -10.88 -10.59 30.38
C ASN A 153 -10.27 -11.66 31.30
N ARG A 154 -11.05 -12.70 31.62
CA ARG A 154 -10.62 -13.77 32.53
C ARG A 154 -9.35 -14.49 32.06
N SER A 155 -9.07 -14.57 30.74
CA SER A 155 -7.84 -15.17 30.23
C SER A 155 -6.63 -14.28 30.54
N LEU A 156 -6.68 -12.99 30.13
CA LEU A 156 -5.59 -12.04 30.37
C LEU A 156 -5.33 -11.83 31.88
N PHE A 157 -6.38 -11.84 32.70
CA PHE A 157 -6.24 -11.81 34.16
C PHE A 157 -5.46 -13.02 34.68
N MET A 158 -5.80 -14.24 34.25
CA MET A 158 -5.11 -15.46 34.69
C MET A 158 -3.66 -15.50 34.22
N ASP A 159 -3.38 -15.11 32.97
CA ASP A 159 -2.01 -15.04 32.45
C ASP A 159 -1.14 -14.06 33.26
N ARG A 160 -1.67 -12.86 33.58
CA ARG A 160 -0.96 -11.88 34.42
C ARG A 160 -0.80 -12.35 35.86
N LEU A 161 -1.80 -13.06 36.42
CA LEU A 161 -1.69 -13.67 37.74
C LEU A 161 -0.57 -14.73 37.77
N ASP A 162 -0.46 -15.56 36.73
CA ASP A 162 0.55 -16.62 36.64
C ASP A 162 1.99 -16.05 36.52
N VAL A 163 2.17 -14.98 35.73
CA VAL A 163 3.42 -14.21 35.69
C VAL A 163 3.76 -13.63 37.08
N SER A 164 2.77 -13.04 37.76
CA SER A 164 2.94 -12.41 39.07
C SER A 164 3.30 -13.45 40.15
N LEU A 165 2.70 -14.63 40.12
CA LEU A 165 3.03 -15.75 41.01
C LEU A 165 4.47 -16.23 40.80
N ARG A 166 4.91 -16.38 39.54
CA ARG A 166 6.28 -16.79 39.20
C ARG A 166 7.31 -15.75 39.62
N GLN A 167 7.00 -14.47 39.51
CA GLN A 167 7.86 -13.39 40.00
C GLN A 167 7.94 -13.38 41.53
N ALA A 168 6.79 -13.43 42.22
CA ALA A 168 6.73 -13.45 43.68
C ALA A 168 7.48 -14.65 44.30
N ALA A 169 7.42 -15.83 43.65
CA ALA A 169 8.19 -16.99 44.05
C ALA A 169 9.72 -16.80 43.95
N ARG A 170 10.20 -16.05 42.95
CA ARG A 170 11.64 -15.73 42.78
C ARG A 170 12.11 -14.68 43.78
N GLU A 171 11.30 -13.64 43.99
CA GLU A 171 11.62 -12.49 44.84
C GLU A 171 11.28 -12.73 46.33
N LYS A 172 10.61 -13.85 46.65
CA LYS A 172 10.07 -14.20 47.98
C LYS A 172 9.06 -13.15 48.52
N THR A 173 8.39 -12.44 47.61
CA THR A 173 7.30 -11.52 47.93
C THR A 173 5.96 -12.27 47.99
N ARG A 174 4.88 -11.57 48.34
CA ARG A 174 3.51 -12.12 48.35
C ARG A 174 2.61 -11.24 47.49
N ILE A 175 1.62 -11.85 46.85
CA ILE A 175 0.55 -11.15 46.13
C ILE A 175 -0.80 -11.44 46.79
N ALA A 176 -1.78 -10.59 46.54
CA ALA A 176 -3.17 -10.77 46.94
C ALA A 176 -4.09 -10.50 45.75
N VAL A 177 -5.21 -11.22 45.69
CA VAL A 177 -6.27 -11.01 44.69
C VAL A 177 -7.52 -10.56 45.45
N LEU A 178 -8.11 -9.46 45.00
CA LEU A 178 -9.39 -8.96 45.50
C LEU A 178 -10.45 -9.20 44.43
N PHE A 179 -11.57 -9.80 44.82
CA PHE A 179 -12.78 -9.90 44.01
C PHE A 179 -13.82 -8.92 44.55
N ILE A 180 -14.53 -8.24 43.65
CA ILE A 180 -15.57 -7.25 43.95
C ILE A 180 -16.76 -7.61 43.07
N GLU A 181 -17.96 -7.57 43.65
CA GLU A 181 -19.26 -7.86 43.02
C GLU A 181 -20.17 -6.62 43.16
#